data_AF-A0A4V1ZP85-F1
#
_entry.id   AF-A0A4V1ZP85-F1
#
_cell.length_a   1.000
_cell.length_b   1.000
_cell.length_c   1.000
_cell.angle_alpha   90.00
_cell.angle_beta   90.00
_cell.angle_gamma   90.00
#
_symmetry.space_group_name_H-M   'P 1'
#
loop_
_entity.id
_entity.type
_entity.pdbx_description
1 polymer ?
#
loop_
_entity_poly.entity_id
_entity_poly.type
_entity_poly.pdbx_seq_one_letter_code
_entity_poly.pdbx_strand_id
1 'polypeptide(L)'
;MSDTQIYPSDVAFTPTVKAIQARKGSRDAYAHVEQGSGWRTEIDEDFAALLANTNSFYLATASADGQPYMQHRGGPKGFIKVLDRSTLAFADFSGNR
;
A
#
# COMPACT_ATOMS: atom_id res chain seq x y z
N MET A 1 23.32 18.49 -8.15
CA MET A 1 22.11 18.33 -7.31
C MET A 1 21.98 16.84 -7.08
N SER A 2 22.06 16.39 -5.83
CA SER A 2 21.96 14.96 -5.52
C SER A 2 20.55 14.48 -5.87
N ASP A 3 20.45 13.45 -6.73
CA ASP A 3 19.18 12.80 -6.99
C ASP A 3 18.58 12.33 -5.66
N THR A 4 17.34 12.74 -5.40
CA THR A 4 16.61 12.28 -4.23
C THR A 4 16.14 10.87 -4.53
N GLN A 5 16.78 9.88 -3.92
CA GLN A 5 16.35 8.49 -3.98
C GLN A 5 14.91 8.39 -3.46
N ILE A 6 13.99 7.96 -4.33
CA ILE A 6 12.58 7.74 -3.98
C ILE A 6 12.41 6.27 -3.60
N TYR A 7 11.82 6.01 -2.44
CA TYR A 7 11.48 4.67 -1.98
C TYR A 7 9.97 4.45 -2.02
N PRO A 8 9.48 3.23 -2.29
CA PRO A 8 8.05 2.92 -2.19
C PRO A 8 7.44 3.27 -0.82
N SER A 9 8.25 3.19 0.25
CA SER A 9 7.83 3.56 1.60
C SER A 9 7.55 5.04 1.77
N ASP A 10 7.96 5.92 0.85
CA ASP A 10 7.76 7.37 0.97
C ASP A 10 6.28 7.77 0.96
N VAL A 11 5.39 6.90 0.47
CA VAL A 11 3.93 7.04 0.63
C VAL A 11 3.50 7.10 2.10
N ALA A 12 4.23 6.43 2.99
CA ALA A 12 3.98 6.41 4.43
C ALA A 12 5.05 7.18 5.23
N PHE A 13 6.29 7.20 4.75
CA PHE A 13 7.45 7.77 5.41
C PHE A 13 7.86 9.09 4.75
N THR A 14 7.00 10.10 4.90
CA THR A 14 7.32 11.48 4.50
C THR A 14 8.61 11.98 5.17
N PRO A 15 9.22 13.07 4.68
CA PRO A 15 10.39 13.66 5.34
C PRO A 15 10.16 13.95 6.83
N THR A 16 8.96 14.42 7.19
CA THR A 16 8.56 14.64 8.58
C THR A 16 8.50 13.33 9.37
N VAL A 17 7.94 12.26 8.80
CA VAL A 17 7.89 10.95 9.46
C VAL A 17 9.29 10.36 9.62
N LYS A 18 10.16 10.46 8.61
CA LYS A 18 11.57 10.02 8.70
C LYS A 18 12.33 10.80 9.78
N ALA A 19 12.11 12.10 9.92
CA ALA A 19 12.68 12.89 11.02
C ALA A 19 12.17 12.43 12.39
N ILE A 20 10.88 12.08 12.52
CA ILE A 20 10.32 11.50 13.74
C ILE A 20 10.92 10.12 14.03
N GLN A 21 11.08 9.27 13.01
CA GLN A 21 11.75 7.97 13.15
C GLN A 21 13.18 8.14 13.66
N ALA A 22 13.92 9.14 13.18
CA ALA A 22 15.28 9.42 13.65
C ALA A 22 15.27 9.83 15.12
N ARG A 23 14.39 10.78 15.48
CA ARG A 23 14.21 11.21 16.88
C ARG A 23 13.78 10.08 17.82
N LYS A 24 13.01 9.11 17.32
CA LYS A 24 12.52 7.95 18.09
C LYS A 24 13.39 6.70 17.95
N GLY A 25 14.53 6.78 17.24
CA GLY A 25 15.50 5.69 17.12
C GLY A 25 15.11 4.54 16.18
N SER A 26 14.10 4.69 15.33
CA SER A 26 13.68 3.63 14.38
C SER A 26 14.18 3.83 12.95
N ARG A 27 14.83 4.96 12.66
CA ARG A 27 15.19 5.33 11.28
C ARG A 27 16.20 4.39 10.64
N ASP A 28 17.22 3.94 11.38
CA ASP A 28 18.26 3.09 10.82
C ASP A 28 17.71 1.72 10.40
N ALA A 29 16.78 1.17 11.19
CA ALA A 29 16.10 -0.09 10.86
C ALA A 29 15.28 0.04 9.57
N TYR A 30 14.47 1.10 9.43
CA TYR A 30 13.69 1.32 8.20
C TYR A 30 14.58 1.69 7.01
N ALA A 31 15.69 2.40 7.21
CA ALA A 31 16.66 2.71 6.16
C ALA A 31 17.33 1.44 5.63
N HIS A 32 17.65 0.48 6.50
CA HIS A 32 18.20 -0.80 6.09
C HIS A 32 17.21 -1.58 5.21
N VAL A 33 15.92 -1.56 5.55
CA VAL A 33 14.87 -2.16 4.70
C VAL A 33 14.77 -1.44 3.35
N GLU A 34 14.75 -0.10 3.35
CA GLU A 34 14.71 0.72 2.13
C GLU A 34 15.90 0.43 1.18
N GLN A 35 17.11 0.23 1.73
CA GLN A 35 18.33 -0.04 0.97
C GLN A 35 18.47 -1.50 0.51
N GLY A 36 17.78 -2.43 1.18
CA GLY A 36 17.73 -3.84 0.81
C GLY A 36 16.66 -4.12 -0.26
N SER A 37 15.84 -5.14 -0.03
CA SER A 37 14.75 -5.50 -0.95
C SER A 37 13.57 -4.53 -0.94
N GLY A 38 13.56 -3.55 -0.02
CA GLY A 38 12.47 -2.60 0.14
C GLY A 38 11.14 -3.29 0.43
N TRP A 39 10.06 -2.64 -0.02
CA TRP A 39 8.72 -3.21 -0.04
C TRP A 39 8.34 -3.54 -1.48
N ARG A 40 7.74 -4.71 -1.68
CA ARG A 40 7.25 -5.16 -2.98
C ARG A 40 6.21 -4.17 -3.51
N THR A 41 6.38 -3.74 -4.75
CA THR A 41 5.45 -2.86 -5.49
C THR A 41 4.69 -3.58 -6.59
N GLU A 42 5.00 -4.86 -6.80
CA GLU A 42 4.37 -5.69 -7.81
C GLU A 42 3.58 -6.84 -7.18
N ILE A 43 2.59 -7.31 -7.92
CA ILE A 43 1.75 -8.45 -7.59
C ILE A 43 2.48 -9.71 -8.08
N ASP A 44 3.07 -10.43 -7.14
CA ASP A 44 3.68 -11.74 -7.37
C ASP A 44 2.67 -12.89 -7.21
N GLU A 45 3.14 -14.12 -7.44
CA GLU A 45 2.31 -15.32 -7.40
C GLU A 45 1.72 -15.57 -6.00
N ASP A 46 2.49 -15.32 -4.94
CA ASP A 46 2.05 -15.46 -3.56
C ASP A 46 0.93 -14.46 -3.24
N PHE A 47 1.10 -13.19 -3.64
CA PHE A 47 0.09 -12.18 -3.41
C PHE A 47 -1.16 -12.42 -4.26
N ALA A 48 -1.01 -12.86 -5.52
CA ALA A 48 -2.13 -13.26 -6.35
C ALA A 48 -2.92 -14.43 -5.75
N ALA A 49 -2.24 -15.43 -5.17
CA ALA A 49 -2.87 -16.55 -4.48
C ALA A 49 -3.63 -16.11 -3.22
N LEU A 50 -3.11 -15.13 -2.48
CA LEU A 50 -3.82 -14.51 -1.35
C LEU A 50 -5.10 -13.81 -1.82
N LEU A 51 -5.01 -12.99 -2.87
CA LEU A 51 -6.15 -12.24 -3.42
C LEU A 51 -7.25 -13.17 -3.94
N ALA A 52 -6.88 -14.32 -4.52
CA ALA A 52 -7.83 -15.33 -4.97
C ALA A 52 -8.71 -15.90 -3.83
N ASN A 53 -8.24 -15.83 -2.58
CA ASN A 53 -8.96 -16.29 -1.40
C ASN A 53 -9.59 -15.15 -0.57
N THR A 54 -9.33 -13.90 -0.94
CA THR A 54 -9.80 -12.71 -0.22
C THR A 54 -11.27 -12.42 -0.55
N ASN A 55 -12.06 -12.12 0.49
CA ASN A 55 -13.49 -11.75 0.39
C ASN A 55 -13.79 -10.35 0.94
N SER A 56 -12.79 -9.65 1.49
CA SER A 56 -12.91 -8.22 1.81
C SER A 56 -11.55 -7.51 1.89
N PHE A 57 -11.57 -6.19 1.77
CA PHE A 57 -10.41 -5.33 2.00
C PHE A 57 -10.84 -3.93 2.47
N TYR A 58 -9.91 -3.13 2.96
CA TYR A 58 -10.11 -1.71 3.23
C TYR A 58 -9.51 -0.87 2.11
N LEU A 59 -10.30 0.04 1.54
CA LEU A 59 -9.85 1.02 0.56
C LEU A 59 -9.65 2.36 1.26
N ALA A 60 -8.40 2.81 1.34
CA ALA A 60 -8.05 4.15 1.79
C ALA A 60 -7.87 5.08 0.59
N THR A 61 -8.49 6.26 0.66
CA THR A 61 -8.43 7.33 -0.36
C THR A 61 -8.24 8.66 0.33
N ALA A 62 -7.97 9.71 -0.43
CA ALA A 62 -8.01 11.08 0.05
C ALA A 62 -8.96 11.91 -0.81
N SER A 63 -9.65 12.88 -0.20
CA SER A 63 -10.37 13.91 -0.96
C SER A 63 -9.41 14.78 -1.78
N ALA A 64 -9.94 15.63 -2.66
CA ALA A 64 -9.13 16.61 -3.38
C ALA A 64 -8.33 17.55 -2.43
N ASP A 65 -8.86 17.79 -1.22
CA ASP A 65 -8.21 18.60 -0.18
C ASP A 65 -7.27 17.77 0.73
N GLY A 66 -7.01 16.51 0.39
CA GLY A 66 -6.11 15.63 1.14
C GLY A 66 -6.69 15.04 2.42
N GLN A 67 -8.01 15.14 2.66
CA GLN A 67 -8.63 14.55 3.85
C GLN A 67 -8.76 13.03 3.68
N PRO A 68 -8.31 12.22 4.66
CA PRO A 68 -8.32 10.77 4.52
C PRO A 68 -9.74 10.21 4.63
N TYR A 69 -10.03 9.18 3.83
CA TYR A 69 -11.27 8.44 3.88
C TYR A 69 -11.00 6.95 3.71
N MET A 70 -11.65 6.11 4.52
CA MET A 70 -11.47 4.67 4.52
C MET A 70 -12.81 3.96 4.45
N GLN A 71 -12.93 3.00 3.54
CA GLN A 71 -14.15 2.20 3.36
C GLN A 71 -13.81 0.72 3.38
N HIS A 72 -14.69 -0.06 3.97
CA HIS A 72 -14.65 -1.51 3.83
C HIS A 72 -15.33 -1.92 2.52
N ARG A 73 -14.70 -2.82 1.77
CA ARG A 73 -15.23 -3.42 0.55
C ARG A 73 -15.30 -4.93 0.71
N GLY A 74 -16.51 -5.48 0.60
CA GLY A 74 -16.77 -6.92 0.67
C GLY A 74 -17.27 -7.48 -0.65
N GLY A 75 -17.03 -8.78 -0.88
CA GLY A 75 -17.51 -9.53 -2.03
C GLY A 75 -17.31 -11.05 -1.86
N PRO A 76 -17.68 -11.85 -2.86
CA PRO A 76 -17.37 -13.29 -2.89
C PRO A 76 -15.85 -13.54 -2.82
N LYS A 77 -15.42 -14.74 -2.40
CA LYS A 77 -13.99 -15.09 -2.43
C LYS A 77 -13.41 -14.90 -3.84
N GLY A 78 -12.26 -14.21 -3.92
CA GLY A 78 -11.60 -13.92 -5.19
C GLY A 78 -12.30 -12.85 -6.04
N PHE A 79 -13.10 -11.98 -5.42
CA PHE A 79 -13.72 -10.85 -6.13
C PHE A 79 -12.71 -9.77 -6.54
N ILE A 80 -11.53 -9.74 -5.92
CA ILE A 80 -10.39 -8.95 -6.37
C ILE A 80 -9.69 -9.72 -7.49
N LYS A 81 -9.56 -9.09 -8.65
CA LYS A 81 -8.93 -9.62 -9.86
C LYS A 81 -7.58 -8.95 -10.08
N VAL A 82 -6.58 -9.74 -10.40
CA VAL A 82 -5.28 -9.27 -10.88
C VAL A 82 -5.39 -9.10 -12.40
N LEU A 83 -5.20 -7.89 -12.90
CA LEU A 83 -5.21 -7.60 -14.35
C LEU A 83 -3.79 -7.68 -14.93
N ASP A 84 -2.80 -7.22 -14.18
CA ASP A 84 -1.37 -7.31 -14.50
C ASP A 84 -0.54 -7.21 -13.20
N ARG A 85 0.79 -7.12 -13.30
CA ARG A 85 1.73 -7.05 -12.16
C ARG A 85 1.55 -5.82 -11.26
N SER A 86 0.74 -4.84 -11.66
CA SER A 86 0.54 -3.57 -10.96
C SER A 86 -0.92 -3.12 -10.87
N THR A 87 -1.85 -3.87 -11.47
CA THR A 87 -3.25 -3.46 -11.58
C THR A 87 -4.18 -4.49 -10.96
N LEU A 88 -4.99 -4.02 -10.01
CA LEU A 88 -6.10 -4.76 -9.41
C LEU A 88 -7.44 -4.20 -9.89
N ALA A 89 -8.43 -5.07 -10.07
CA ALA A 89 -9.82 -4.70 -10.32
C ALA A 89 -10.73 -5.41 -9.33
N PHE A 90 -11.85 -4.79 -8.95
CA PHE A 90 -12.88 -5.40 -8.13
C PHE A 90 -14.23 -4.81 -8.48
N ALA A 91 -15.29 -5.61 -8.37
CA ALA A 91 -16.65 -5.10 -8.49
C ALA A 91 -17.08 -4.43 -7.17
N ASP A 92 -17.81 -3.32 -7.26
CA ASP A 92 -18.42 -2.70 -6.09
C ASP A 92 -19.82 -3.30 -5.83
N PHE A 93 -19.91 -4.14 -4.82
CA PHE A 93 -21.15 -4.84 -4.47
C PHE A 93 -22.09 -3.96 -3.66
N SER A 94 -23.39 -4.19 -3.83
CA SER A 94 -24.43 -3.55 -3.02
C SER A 94 -24.18 -3.79 -1.54
N GLY A 95 -24.15 -2.72 -0.75
CA GLY A 95 -23.89 -2.79 0.70
C GLY A 95 -22.50 -2.30 1.11
N ASN A 96 -21.57 -2.13 0.16
CA ASN A 96 -20.35 -1.38 0.39
C ASN A 96 -20.67 0.11 0.57
N ARG A 97 -20.20 0.73 1.65
CA ARG A 97 -20.48 2.12 2.06
C ARG A 97 -19.29 2.73 2.80
#